data_AF-A0A9Q2EYH4-F1
#
_entry.id   AF-A0A9Q2EYH4-F1
#
_cell.length_a   1.000
_cell.length_b   1.000
_cell.length_c   1.000
_cell.angle_alpha   90.00
_cell.angle_beta   90.00
_cell.angle_gamma   90.00
#
_symmetry.space_group_name_H-M   'P 1'
#
loop_
_entity.id
_entity.type
_entity.pdbx_description
1 polymer ?
#
loop_
_entity_poly.entity_id
_entity_poly.type
_entity_poly.pdbx_seq_one_letter_code
_entity_poly.pdbx_strand_id
1 'polypeptide(L)'
;MVNKFVGWLALCAISSTAAALSPVALKDGINRVDLNQDGEQDYVVVAQFDNNTSHPNLGMTFFVRRPDGGHSIMPVANSNTFTWFDYRLSAAADFLVQDNQLFLSGGRYFLVSARKEGENSFDPAKVILTIYGFHSSQDDPGVPLYEWSERKRVVTPNAYQSVDEAYQEVDEAMLAK
;
A
#
# COMPACT_ATOMS: atom_id res chain seq x y z
N MET A 1 65.08 -5.93 18.66
CA MET A 1 64.23 -4.80 19.13
C MET A 1 62.89 -4.90 18.42
N VAL A 2 61.80 -4.91 19.18
CA VAL A 2 60.45 -5.37 18.78
C VAL A 2 59.80 -4.43 17.75
N ASN A 3 59.37 -4.99 16.62
CA ASN A 3 58.60 -4.27 15.60
C ASN A 3 57.11 -4.36 15.96
N LYS A 4 56.52 -3.27 16.45
CA LYS A 4 55.08 -3.21 16.80
C LYS A 4 54.29 -2.75 15.57
N PHE A 5 53.78 -3.70 14.79
CA PHE A 5 52.71 -3.43 13.83
C PHE A 5 51.39 -3.34 14.61
N VAL A 6 50.91 -2.11 14.81
CA VAL A 6 49.55 -1.85 15.31
C VAL A 6 48.65 -1.78 14.09
N GLY A 7 47.90 -2.85 13.83
CA GLY A 7 46.85 -2.87 12.80
C GLY A 7 45.61 -2.15 13.33
N TRP A 8 45.30 -0.98 12.75
CA TRP A 8 43.99 -0.35 12.90
C TRP A 8 42.99 -1.08 11.99
N LEU A 9 42.07 -1.84 12.59
CA LEU A 9 40.85 -2.26 11.89
C LEU A 9 39.89 -1.06 11.86
N ALA A 10 39.76 -0.42 10.71
CA ALA A 10 38.68 0.51 10.43
C ALA A 10 37.38 -0.29 10.32
N LEU A 11 36.51 -0.16 11.32
CA LEU A 11 35.17 -0.72 11.30
C LEU A 11 34.32 0.18 10.38
N CYS A 12 34.21 -0.17 9.10
CA CYS A 12 33.27 0.49 8.21
C CYS A 12 31.84 0.13 8.66
N ALA A 13 31.18 1.07 9.32
CA ALA A 13 29.74 1.00 9.53
C ALA A 13 29.05 1.05 8.16
N ILE A 14 28.55 -0.10 7.70
CA ILE A 14 27.72 -0.18 6.51
C ILE A 14 26.36 0.38 6.93
N SER A 15 26.15 1.68 6.77
CA SER A 15 24.82 2.27 6.86
C SER A 15 24.03 1.79 5.65
N SER A 16 23.29 0.70 5.80
CA SER A 16 22.32 0.23 4.82
C SER A 16 21.12 1.17 4.82
N THR A 17 21.20 2.26 4.05
CA THR A 17 20.01 3.03 3.67
C THR A 17 19.22 2.14 2.72
N ALA A 18 18.15 1.51 3.21
CA ALA A 18 17.23 0.77 2.37
C ALA A 18 16.64 1.73 1.33
N ALA A 19 16.65 1.32 0.06
CA ALA A 19 16.05 2.11 -1.00
C ALA A 19 14.52 2.03 -0.88
N ALA A 20 13.86 3.18 -1.01
CA ALA A 20 12.40 3.24 -1.10
C ALA A 20 11.92 2.41 -2.31
N LEU A 21 10.82 1.69 -2.10
CA LEU A 21 10.14 0.95 -3.15
C LEU A 21 9.24 1.89 -3.94
N SER A 22 9.29 1.76 -5.27
CA SER A 22 8.33 2.45 -6.13
C SER A 22 6.98 1.73 -6.08
N PRO A 23 5.86 2.47 -5.98
CA PRO A 23 4.54 1.90 -6.18
C PRO A 23 4.37 1.29 -7.58
N VAL A 24 3.43 0.37 -7.70
CA VAL A 24 2.99 -0.17 -9.00
C VAL A 24 2.27 0.94 -9.76
N ALA A 25 2.79 1.30 -10.93
CA ALA A 25 2.18 2.32 -11.77
C ALA A 25 0.86 1.79 -12.38
N LEU A 26 -0.27 2.28 -11.87
CA LEU A 26 -1.61 1.99 -12.39
C LEU A 26 -2.09 3.14 -13.27
N LYS A 27 -2.77 2.81 -14.37
CA LYS A 27 -3.46 3.77 -15.24
C LYS A 27 -4.96 3.80 -14.94
N ASP A 28 -5.63 4.85 -15.40
CA ASP A 28 -7.09 4.91 -15.39
C ASP A 28 -7.71 3.73 -16.14
N GLY A 29 -8.82 3.21 -15.59
CA GLY A 29 -9.52 2.05 -16.09
C GLY A 29 -8.85 0.74 -15.68
N ILE A 30 -8.86 -0.24 -16.59
CA ILE A 30 -8.44 -1.61 -16.29
C ILE A 30 -6.91 -1.75 -16.37
N ASN A 31 -6.33 -2.21 -15.27
CA ASN A 31 -4.95 -2.69 -15.17
C ASN A 31 -4.96 -4.20 -15.04
N ARG A 32 -4.09 -4.87 -15.80
CA ARG A 32 -3.94 -6.33 -15.77
C ARG A 32 -2.69 -6.68 -14.97
N VAL A 33 -2.90 -7.39 -13.87
CA VAL A 33 -1.86 -7.80 -12.93
C VAL A 33 -2.20 -9.19 -12.40
N ASP A 34 -1.21 -10.02 -12.13
CA ASP A 34 -1.39 -11.34 -11.52
C ASP A 34 -1.27 -11.21 -9.99
N LEU A 35 -2.36 -10.85 -9.30
CA LEU A 35 -2.36 -10.49 -7.88
C LEU A 35 -2.06 -11.70 -7.00
N ASN A 36 -2.59 -12.86 -7.38
CA ASN A 36 -2.50 -14.11 -6.64
C ASN A 36 -1.34 -15.03 -7.10
N GLN A 37 -0.59 -14.63 -8.13
CA GLN A 37 0.55 -15.34 -8.71
C GLN A 37 0.19 -16.71 -9.32
N ASP A 38 -1.03 -16.87 -9.85
CA ASP A 38 -1.47 -18.12 -10.47
C ASP A 38 -1.18 -18.20 -11.98
N GLY A 39 -0.61 -17.14 -12.56
CA GLY A 39 -0.27 -17.03 -13.98
C GLY A 39 -1.38 -16.44 -14.84
N GLU A 40 -2.59 -16.23 -14.29
CA GLU A 40 -3.68 -15.54 -14.94
C GLU A 40 -3.66 -14.03 -14.61
N GLN A 41 -4.32 -13.24 -15.46
CA GLN A 41 -4.39 -11.79 -15.26
C GLN A 41 -5.68 -11.41 -14.54
N ASP A 42 -5.53 -10.87 -13.34
CA ASP A 42 -6.56 -10.20 -12.55
C ASP A 42 -6.73 -8.75 -12.99
N TYR A 43 -7.79 -8.09 -12.50
CA TYR A 43 -8.01 -6.67 -12.74
C TYR A 43 -7.85 -5.84 -11.48
N VAL A 44 -7.11 -4.74 -11.64
CA VAL A 44 -7.18 -3.56 -10.76
C VAL A 44 -7.80 -2.44 -11.58
N VAL A 45 -9.02 -2.07 -11.22
CA VAL A 45 -9.75 -0.99 -11.89
C VAL A 45 -9.55 0.28 -11.09
N VAL A 46 -8.89 1.25 -11.71
CA VAL A 46 -8.75 2.62 -11.18
C VAL A 46 -9.84 3.48 -11.81
N ALA A 47 -10.63 4.13 -10.98
CA ALA A 47 -11.66 5.05 -11.41
C ALA A 47 -11.83 6.17 -10.37
N GLN A 48 -12.50 7.25 -10.76
CA GLN A 48 -12.83 8.33 -9.85
C GLN A 48 -14.32 8.36 -9.52
N PHE A 49 -14.67 8.76 -8.31
CA PHE A 49 -16.05 9.04 -7.93
C PHE A 49 -16.36 10.52 -8.16
N ASP A 50 -17.07 10.80 -9.25
CA ASP A 50 -17.45 12.14 -9.64
C ASP A 50 -18.75 12.58 -8.97
N ASN A 51 -18.63 13.44 -7.95
CA ASN A 51 -19.74 14.11 -7.30
C ASN A 51 -19.71 15.64 -7.46
N ASN A 52 -19.08 16.12 -8.54
CA ASN A 52 -18.93 17.53 -8.92
C ASN A 52 -18.07 18.38 -7.96
N THR A 53 -16.96 17.81 -7.44
CA THR A 53 -15.92 18.56 -6.72
C THR A 53 -14.71 18.83 -7.62
N SER A 54 -13.82 19.74 -7.22
CA SER A 54 -12.59 20.03 -7.98
C SER A 54 -11.53 18.93 -7.90
N HIS A 55 -11.62 18.06 -6.89
CA HIS A 55 -10.69 16.97 -6.65
C HIS A 55 -11.50 15.68 -6.36
N PRO A 56 -11.95 14.96 -7.39
CA PRO A 56 -12.72 13.74 -7.21
C PRO A 56 -11.87 12.66 -6.53
N ASN A 57 -12.52 11.80 -5.76
CA ASN A 57 -11.83 10.73 -5.05
C ASN A 57 -11.47 9.59 -6.00
N LEU A 58 -10.20 9.20 -6.02
CA LEU A 58 -9.73 8.01 -6.75
C LEU A 58 -10.06 6.75 -5.96
N GLY A 59 -10.46 5.70 -6.68
CA GLY A 59 -10.85 4.41 -6.13
C GLY A 59 -10.19 3.26 -6.87
N MET A 60 -9.69 2.28 -6.12
CA MET A 60 -9.19 1.00 -6.64
C MET A 60 -10.16 -0.14 -6.33
N THR A 61 -10.58 -0.87 -7.35
CA THR A 61 -11.41 -2.08 -7.21
C THR A 61 -10.65 -3.28 -7.76
N PHE A 62 -10.61 -4.37 -6.99
CA PHE A 62 -9.82 -5.55 -7.32
C PHE A 62 -10.74 -6.70 -7.74
N PHE A 63 -10.42 -7.36 -8.84
CA PHE A 63 -11.14 -8.53 -9.35
C PHE A 63 -10.17 -9.65 -9.65
N VAL A 64 -10.25 -10.75 -8.89
CA VAL A 64 -9.42 -11.94 -9.10
C VAL A 64 -10.07 -12.85 -10.11
N ARG A 65 -9.35 -13.25 -11.15
CA ARG A 65 -9.84 -14.17 -12.17
C ARG A 65 -9.95 -15.58 -11.58
N ARG A 66 -11.05 -16.24 -11.87
CA ARG A 66 -11.32 -17.60 -11.40
C ARG A 66 -11.05 -18.63 -12.51
N PRO A 67 -10.70 -19.88 -12.16
CA PRO A 67 -10.49 -20.95 -13.14
C PRO A 67 -11.71 -21.26 -14.02
N ASP A 68 -12.93 -20.96 -13.53
CA ASP A 68 -14.18 -21.13 -14.28
C ASP A 68 -14.45 -19.99 -15.30
N GLY A 69 -13.52 -19.05 -15.44
CA GLY A 69 -13.64 -17.89 -16.32
C GLY A 69 -14.38 -16.70 -15.69
N GLY A 70 -14.91 -16.84 -14.48
CA GLY A 70 -15.51 -15.76 -13.71
C GLY A 70 -14.48 -14.80 -13.09
N HIS A 71 -14.98 -13.75 -12.46
CA HIS A 71 -14.17 -12.84 -11.64
C HIS A 71 -14.77 -12.75 -10.23
N SER A 72 -13.91 -12.71 -9.22
CA SER A 72 -14.26 -12.49 -7.83
C SER A 72 -13.83 -11.10 -7.41
N ILE A 73 -14.80 -10.22 -7.12
CA ILE A 73 -14.51 -8.91 -6.56
C ILE A 73 -13.99 -9.05 -5.11
N MET A 74 -12.92 -8.35 -4.76
CA MET A 74 -12.38 -8.37 -3.39
C MET A 74 -13.05 -7.27 -2.55
N PRO A 75 -13.46 -7.55 -1.30
CA PRO A 75 -13.98 -6.54 -0.41
C PRO A 75 -12.86 -5.63 0.11
N VAL A 76 -13.24 -4.42 0.55
CA VAL A 76 -12.37 -3.57 1.37
C VAL A 76 -12.28 -4.20 2.77
N ALA A 77 -11.07 -4.28 3.32
CA ALA A 77 -10.85 -4.91 4.63
C ALA A 77 -11.67 -4.20 5.72
N ASN A 78 -12.35 -4.98 6.57
CA ASN A 78 -13.21 -4.48 7.66
C ASN A 78 -14.32 -3.50 7.20
N SER A 79 -14.80 -3.65 5.96
CA SER A 79 -15.84 -2.80 5.38
C SER A 79 -16.89 -3.63 4.63
N ASN A 80 -18.04 -3.03 4.36
CA ASN A 80 -19.07 -3.57 3.46
C ASN A 80 -18.96 -3.04 2.01
N THR A 81 -17.87 -2.33 1.70
CA THR A 81 -17.58 -1.77 0.38
C THR A 81 -16.60 -2.64 -0.40
N PHE A 82 -16.48 -2.39 -1.71
CA PHE A 82 -15.62 -3.15 -2.63
C PHE A 82 -14.58 -2.29 -3.37
N THR A 83 -14.59 -0.97 -3.14
CA THR A 83 -13.67 -0.03 -3.76
C THR A 83 -12.91 0.74 -2.67
N TRP A 84 -11.59 0.72 -2.77
CA TRP A 84 -10.66 1.43 -1.89
C TRP A 84 -10.52 2.87 -2.36
N PHE A 85 -11.26 3.79 -1.74
CA PHE A 85 -11.17 5.20 -2.06
C PHE A 85 -10.04 5.90 -1.29
N ASP A 86 -9.42 6.87 -1.96
CA ASP A 86 -8.72 7.96 -1.30
C ASP A 86 -9.75 8.86 -0.58
N TYR A 87 -9.28 9.69 0.35
CA TYR A 87 -10.13 10.70 1.00
C TYR A 87 -9.38 12.02 1.14
N ARG A 88 -10.13 13.10 0.95
CA ARG A 88 -9.71 14.48 1.17
C ARG A 88 -10.53 15.05 2.32
N LEU A 89 -9.95 15.99 3.06
CA LEU A 89 -10.64 16.59 4.22
C LEU A 89 -11.89 17.38 3.81
N SER A 90 -11.85 18.02 2.64
CA SER A 90 -12.97 18.76 2.07
C SER A 90 -12.82 18.87 0.56
N ALA A 91 -13.86 19.33 -0.13
CA ALA A 91 -13.82 19.57 -1.58
C ALA A 91 -12.74 20.56 -2.03
N ALA A 92 -12.30 21.46 -1.15
CA ALA A 92 -11.30 22.49 -1.45
C ALA A 92 -9.88 22.11 -1.02
N ALA A 93 -9.70 21.03 -0.28
CA ALA A 93 -8.37 20.58 0.15
C ALA A 93 -7.67 19.87 -1.02
N ASP A 94 -6.47 20.32 -1.35
CA ASP A 94 -5.60 19.74 -2.38
C ASP A 94 -4.71 18.61 -1.84
N PHE A 95 -4.85 18.24 -0.56
CA PHE A 95 -4.11 17.17 0.10
C PHE A 95 -5.01 16.00 0.51
N LEU A 96 -4.43 14.81 0.55
CA LEU A 96 -5.05 13.55 0.96
C LEU A 96 -4.92 13.35 2.47
N VAL A 97 -6.00 12.89 3.10
CA VAL A 97 -6.03 12.43 4.50
C VAL A 97 -6.04 10.90 4.61
N GLN A 98 -6.42 10.23 3.53
CA GLN A 98 -6.28 8.79 3.34
C GLN A 98 -5.97 8.51 1.87
N ASP A 99 -5.07 7.57 1.60
CA ASP A 99 -4.76 7.08 0.26
C ASP A 99 -4.46 5.59 0.31
N ASN A 100 -4.49 4.93 -0.84
CA ASN A 100 -4.13 3.51 -0.98
C ASN A 100 -3.23 3.32 -2.20
N GLN A 101 -2.09 2.66 -2.02
CA GLN A 101 -1.15 2.37 -3.10
C GLN A 101 -0.81 0.88 -3.15
N LEU A 102 -0.65 0.36 -4.36
CA LEU A 102 -0.24 -1.01 -4.60
C LEU A 102 1.28 -1.07 -4.74
N PHE A 103 1.93 -2.01 -4.06
CA PHE A 103 3.37 -2.26 -4.12
C PHE A 103 3.63 -3.69 -4.55
N LEU A 104 4.78 -3.91 -5.20
CA LEU A 104 5.29 -5.23 -5.55
C LEU A 104 6.63 -5.43 -4.83
N SER A 105 6.71 -6.46 -3.99
CA SER A 105 7.92 -6.79 -3.22
C SER A 105 8.08 -8.31 -3.16
N GLY A 106 9.29 -8.80 -3.44
CA GLY A 106 9.55 -10.24 -3.47
C GLY A 106 8.61 -11.03 -4.38
N GLY A 107 8.13 -10.41 -5.48
CA GLY A 107 7.14 -10.94 -6.40
C GLY A 107 5.69 -10.84 -5.96
N ARG A 108 5.41 -10.49 -4.70
CA ARG A 108 4.06 -10.45 -4.12
C ARG A 108 3.51 -9.03 -4.08
N TYR A 109 2.22 -8.91 -4.32
CA TYR A 109 1.52 -7.63 -4.21
C TYR A 109 1.13 -7.34 -2.77
N PHE A 110 1.30 -6.08 -2.38
CA PHE A 110 0.91 -5.52 -1.10
C PHE A 110 0.08 -4.27 -1.34
N LEU A 111 -1.08 -4.19 -0.70
CA LEU A 111 -1.82 -2.94 -0.63
C LEU A 111 -1.37 -2.20 0.63
N VAL A 112 -0.92 -0.95 0.49
CA VAL A 112 -0.55 -0.10 1.62
C VAL A 112 -1.56 1.03 1.69
N SER A 113 -2.25 1.14 2.82
CA SER A 113 -3.17 2.24 3.11
C SER A 113 -2.49 3.25 4.03
N ALA A 114 -2.45 4.50 3.61
CA ALA A 114 -1.88 5.61 4.38
C ALA A 114 -3.00 6.47 4.96
N ARG A 115 -2.90 6.84 6.24
CA ARG A 115 -3.88 7.70 6.93
C ARG A 115 -3.19 8.64 7.91
N LYS A 116 -3.64 9.91 7.99
CA LYS A 116 -3.14 10.84 9.02
C LYS A 116 -3.41 10.31 10.44
N GLU A 117 -2.41 10.42 11.30
CA GLU A 117 -2.50 10.14 12.73
C GLU A 117 -3.13 11.33 13.47
N GLY A 118 -4.03 11.05 14.42
CA GLY A 118 -4.65 12.07 15.27
C GLY A 118 -5.97 12.64 14.71
N GLU A 119 -6.55 13.58 15.46
CA GLU A 119 -7.87 14.15 15.16
C GLU A 119 -7.79 15.33 14.18
N ASN A 120 -6.72 16.12 14.25
CA ASN A 120 -6.51 17.24 13.34
C ASN A 120 -5.89 16.75 12.03
N SER A 121 -6.73 16.57 11.02
CA SER A 121 -6.29 16.15 9.69
C SER A 121 -5.89 17.32 8.77
N PHE A 122 -5.98 18.57 9.23
CA PHE A 122 -5.61 19.74 8.44
C PHE A 122 -4.10 19.98 8.42
N ASP A 123 -3.47 20.02 9.59
CA ASP A 123 -2.04 20.29 9.72
C ASP A 123 -1.18 19.08 9.29
N PRO A 124 0.13 19.28 9.04
CA PRO A 124 1.06 18.18 8.87
C PRO A 124 1.03 17.24 10.07
N ALA A 125 0.88 15.95 9.82
CA ALA A 125 0.79 14.93 10.86
C ALA A 125 1.60 13.70 10.46
N LYS A 126 1.98 12.89 11.46
CA LYS A 126 2.51 11.55 11.16
C LYS A 126 1.45 10.73 10.45
N VAL A 127 1.90 9.73 9.70
CA VAL A 127 1.04 8.88 8.89
C VAL A 127 1.11 7.46 9.41
N ILE A 128 -0.05 6.83 9.56
CA ILE A 128 -0.17 5.40 9.82
C ILE A 128 -0.21 4.71 8.46
N LEU A 129 0.80 3.91 8.19
CA LEU A 129 0.86 2.99 7.05
C LEU A 129 0.36 1.62 7.51
N THR A 130 -0.75 1.15 6.94
CA THR A 130 -1.30 -0.18 7.17
C THR A 130 -0.98 -1.06 5.96
N ILE A 131 -0.23 -2.14 6.19
CA ILE A 131 0.24 -3.05 5.14
C ILE A 131 -0.72 -4.23 5.08
N TYR A 132 -1.32 -4.47 3.92
CA TYR A 132 -2.16 -5.61 3.63
C TYR A 132 -1.47 -6.56 2.66
N GLY A 133 -1.57 -7.86 2.92
CA GLY A 133 -1.16 -8.92 2.00
C GLY A 133 -2.37 -9.58 1.35
N PHE A 134 -2.18 -10.07 0.12
CA PHE A 134 -3.19 -10.91 -0.52
C PHE A 134 -3.40 -12.20 0.26
N HIS A 135 -4.65 -12.55 0.55
CA HIS A 135 -5.04 -13.78 1.21
C HIS A 135 -6.17 -14.46 0.44
N SER A 136 -6.11 -15.80 0.39
CA SER A 136 -7.20 -16.64 -0.12
C SER A 136 -7.65 -17.60 0.97
N SER A 137 -8.96 -17.77 1.11
CA SER A 137 -9.58 -18.68 2.07
C SER A 137 -10.66 -19.51 1.38
N GLN A 138 -10.66 -20.83 1.60
CA GLN A 138 -11.69 -21.75 1.10
C GLN A 138 -12.39 -22.51 2.22
N ASP A 139 -11.97 -22.30 3.46
CA ASP A 139 -12.24 -23.25 4.54
C ASP A 139 -13.46 -22.84 5.39
N ASP A 140 -13.85 -21.56 5.37
CA ASP A 140 -14.85 -21.00 6.28
C ASP A 140 -16.05 -20.37 5.53
N PRO A 141 -17.27 -20.91 5.69
CA PRO A 141 -18.47 -20.32 5.11
C PRO A 141 -18.69 -18.87 5.55
N GLY A 142 -18.90 -17.99 4.57
CA GLY A 142 -19.15 -16.56 4.81
C GLY A 142 -17.88 -15.71 4.92
N VAL A 143 -16.69 -16.31 4.88
CA VAL A 143 -15.42 -15.59 4.73
C VAL A 143 -15.17 -15.30 3.24
N PRO A 144 -14.65 -14.11 2.87
CA PRO A 144 -14.29 -13.82 1.49
C PRO A 144 -13.28 -14.82 0.92
N LEU A 145 -13.52 -15.28 -0.32
CA LEU A 145 -12.60 -16.20 -1.01
C LEU A 145 -11.22 -15.55 -1.23
N TYR A 146 -11.20 -14.26 -1.54
CA TYR A 146 -9.99 -13.45 -1.69
C TYR A 146 -10.17 -12.13 -0.94
N GLU A 147 -9.15 -11.75 -0.17
CA GLU A 147 -9.16 -10.50 0.59
C GLU A 147 -7.77 -9.89 0.75
N TRP A 148 -7.75 -8.62 1.12
CA TRP A 148 -6.57 -7.94 1.62
C TRP A 148 -6.53 -8.11 3.14
N SER A 149 -5.63 -8.95 3.63
CA SER A 149 -5.50 -9.24 5.06
C SER A 149 -4.42 -8.35 5.69
N GLU A 150 -4.76 -7.66 6.77
CA GLU A 150 -3.83 -6.77 7.47
C GLU A 150 -2.65 -7.57 8.05
N ARG A 151 -1.43 -7.11 7.78
CA ARG A 151 -0.20 -7.75 8.28
C ARG A 151 0.41 -6.98 9.43
N LYS A 152 0.53 -5.66 9.26
CA LYS A 152 1.12 -4.76 10.26
C LYS A 152 0.75 -3.30 10.01
N ARG A 153 0.99 -2.48 11.03
CA ARG A 153 0.87 -1.02 10.98
C ARG A 153 2.18 -0.38 11.43
N VAL A 154 2.58 0.68 10.74
CA VAL A 154 3.78 1.46 11.06
C VAL A 154 3.39 2.94 11.08
N VAL A 155 3.88 3.67 12.09
CA VAL A 155 3.76 5.13 12.15
C VAL A 155 5.03 5.72 11.58
N THR A 156 4.91 6.64 10.62
CA THR A 156 6.07 7.30 10.04
C THR A 156 6.84 8.12 11.07
N PRO A 157 8.19 8.12 11.05
CA PRO A 157 8.99 9.07 11.82
C PRO A 157 8.67 10.53 11.50
N ASN A 158 8.41 10.86 10.23
CA ASN A 158 8.16 12.22 9.75
C ASN A 158 6.67 12.55 9.71
N ALA A 159 6.37 13.85 9.72
CA ALA A 159 5.03 14.38 9.51
C ALA A 159 4.88 14.89 8.07
N TYR A 160 3.68 14.73 7.51
CA TYR A 160 3.36 14.98 6.12
C TYR A 160 2.09 15.81 5.98
N GLN A 161 2.05 16.70 4.99
CA GLN A 161 0.85 17.48 4.70
C GLN A 161 -0.20 16.62 4.00
N SER A 162 0.25 15.78 3.07
CA SER A 162 -0.59 14.84 2.32
C SER A 162 -0.08 13.41 2.56
N VAL A 163 -1.00 12.45 2.76
CA VAL A 163 -0.59 11.09 3.18
C VAL A 163 0.16 10.30 2.12
N ASP A 164 0.03 10.67 0.84
CA ASP A 164 0.75 10.04 -0.27
C ASP A 164 2.26 10.33 -0.24
N GLU A 165 2.66 11.45 0.36
CA GLU A 165 4.08 11.78 0.57
C GLU A 165 4.79 10.73 1.44
N ALA A 166 4.06 10.10 2.36
CA ALA A 166 4.60 9.07 3.26
C ALA A 166 5.02 7.78 2.54
N TYR A 167 4.54 7.54 1.31
CA TYR A 167 4.93 6.34 0.55
C TYR A 167 6.42 6.33 0.18
N GLN A 168 7.11 7.47 0.22
CA GLN A 168 8.56 7.52 0.05
C GLN A 168 9.34 6.80 1.16
N GLU A 169 8.68 6.47 2.28
CA GLU A 169 9.27 5.72 3.38
C GLU A 169 9.04 4.20 3.27
N VAL A 170 8.20 3.73 2.32
CA VAL A 170 7.94 2.31 2.14
C VAL A 170 9.15 1.64 1.48
N ASP A 171 9.69 0.62 2.14
CA ASP A 171 10.81 -0.17 1.64
C ASP A 171 10.52 -1.69 1.73
N GLU A 172 11.44 -2.49 1.22
CA GLU A 172 11.34 -3.96 1.23
C GLU A 172 11.19 -4.53 2.65
N ALA A 173 11.87 -3.94 3.65
CA ALA A 173 11.79 -4.39 5.03
C ALA A 173 10.41 -4.09 5.64
N MET A 174 9.82 -2.96 5.28
CA MET A 174 8.46 -2.58 5.65
C MET A 174 7.41 -3.47 4.98
N LEU A 175 7.66 -4.10 3.84
CA LEU A 175 6.69 -5.04 3.24
C LEU A 175 6.96 -6.50 3.63
N ALA A 176 8.19 -6.81 4.03
CA ALA A 176 8.56 -8.11 4.58
C ALA A 176 7.77 -8.45 5.86
N LYS A 177 7.69 -9.76 6.15
CA LYS A 177 6.93 -10.34 7.28
C LYS A 177 7.18 -9.63 8.60
#